data_AF-A0A2E2KDD0-F1
#
_entry.id   AF-A0A2E2KDD0-F1
#
_cell.length_a   1.000
_cell.length_b   1.000
_cell.length_c   1.000
_cell.angle_alpha   90.00
_cell.angle_beta   90.00
_cell.angle_gamma   90.00
#
_symmetry.space_group_name_H-M   'P 1'
#
loop_
_entity.id
_entity.type
_entity.pdbx_description
1 polymer ?
#
loop_
_entity_poly.entity_id
_entity_poly.type
_entity_poly.pdbx_seq_one_letter_code
_entity_poly.pdbx_strand_id
1 'polypeptide(L)'
;MTVFPTGLTRLITGLLFGAALSGTASAQSPLFAPIYEVLTHPRCLNCHTETEFPRQGDERRRHDQLIVRGDSDHGAPTLQCSACHQEQNSPDGEVPGAPHWGLAPLSMAWENKSAVEVCTVLKDKSMNGGKDLQALLSHMEVDPLVLWGFAPGGDRTLPPLDHPQFVEVLKAWVNAGGPC
;
A
#
# COMPACT_ATOMS: atom_id res chain seq x y z
N MET A 1 49.72 57.99 -47.60
CA MET A 1 50.29 56.64 -47.84
C MET A 1 50.79 56.18 -46.47
N THR A 2 50.22 55.24 -45.74
CA THR A 2 49.44 54.03 -46.02
C THR A 2 48.52 53.74 -44.82
N VAL A 3 47.39 53.11 -45.11
CA VAL A 3 46.24 52.82 -44.24
C VAL A 3 46.54 51.62 -43.32
N PHE A 4 46.17 51.69 -42.04
CA PHE A 4 46.08 50.53 -41.13
C PHE A 4 44.67 49.92 -41.21
N PRO A 5 44.48 48.62 -41.51
CA PRO A 5 43.18 47.99 -41.43
C PRO A 5 42.87 47.47 -40.02
N THR A 6 41.81 48.07 -39.47
CA THR A 6 40.76 47.57 -38.59
C THR A 6 40.71 46.08 -38.24
N GLY A 7 40.78 45.82 -36.93
CA GLY A 7 39.91 44.95 -36.11
C GLY A 7 39.25 43.72 -36.75
N LEU A 8 39.77 42.54 -36.41
CA LEU A 8 39.11 41.26 -36.65
C LEU A 8 38.28 40.85 -35.43
N THR A 9 36.98 41.10 -35.49
CA THR A 9 35.98 40.59 -34.55
C THR A 9 35.83 39.08 -34.75
N ARG A 10 36.21 38.26 -33.76
CA ARG A 10 35.84 36.84 -33.73
C ARG A 10 34.67 36.66 -32.76
N LEU A 11 33.47 36.50 -33.32
CA LEU A 11 32.33 35.92 -32.63
C LEU A 11 32.69 34.49 -32.21
N ILE A 12 32.72 34.22 -30.91
CA ILE A 12 32.68 32.85 -30.39
C ILE A 12 31.21 32.53 -30.16
N THR A 13 30.66 31.72 -31.06
CA THR A 13 29.32 31.13 -30.99
C THR A 13 29.25 30.23 -29.76
N GLY A 14 28.56 30.67 -28.71
CA GLY A 14 28.22 29.82 -27.57
C GLY A 14 27.12 28.84 -27.96
N LEU A 15 27.46 27.56 -28.13
CA LEU A 15 26.46 26.48 -28.12
C LEU A 15 26.06 26.22 -26.66
N LEU A 16 24.92 26.77 -26.25
CA LEU A 16 24.21 26.34 -25.06
C LEU A 16 23.52 25.00 -25.37
N PHE A 17 24.11 23.89 -24.92
CA PHE A 17 23.40 22.61 -24.81
C PHE A 17 22.44 22.70 -23.63
N GLY A 18 21.22 23.16 -23.89
CA GLY A 18 20.09 22.99 -22.97
C GLY A 18 19.62 21.55 -23.02
N ALA A 19 20.09 20.72 -22.08
CA ALA A 19 19.48 19.43 -21.81
C ALA A 19 18.17 19.66 -21.03
N ALA A 20 17.05 19.71 -21.76
CA ALA A 20 15.73 19.61 -21.16
C ALA A 20 15.52 18.17 -20.68
N LEU A 21 15.76 17.92 -19.40
CA LEU A 21 15.30 16.72 -18.70
C LEU A 21 13.78 16.85 -18.49
N SER A 22 13.01 16.57 -19.54
CA SER A 22 11.57 16.34 -19.43
C SER A 22 11.32 14.92 -18.92
N GLY A 23 11.64 14.70 -17.64
CA GLY A 23 11.16 13.55 -16.89
C GLY A 23 10.09 14.04 -15.93
N THR A 24 8.82 13.99 -16.33
CA THR A 24 7.73 14.08 -15.36
C THR A 24 7.71 12.76 -14.59
N ALA A 25 8.54 12.65 -13.56
CA ALA A 25 8.19 11.78 -12.44
C ALA A 25 6.81 12.28 -11.99
N SER A 26 5.78 11.44 -12.14
CA SER A 26 4.48 11.71 -11.53
C SER A 26 4.75 11.91 -10.04
N ALA A 27 4.64 13.14 -9.56
CA ALA A 27 4.80 13.40 -8.14
C ALA A 27 3.66 12.66 -7.44
N GLN A 28 4.01 11.71 -6.57
CA GLN A 28 3.05 10.99 -5.74
C GLN A 28 2.11 11.99 -5.06
N SER A 29 0.80 11.78 -5.19
CA SER A 29 -0.17 12.64 -4.55
C SER A 29 0.06 12.70 -3.03
N PRO A 30 0.18 13.91 -2.45
CA PRO A 30 0.37 14.05 -1.01
C PRO A 30 -0.83 13.54 -0.21
N LEU A 31 -2.01 13.44 -0.85
CA LEU A 31 -3.21 12.86 -0.23
C LEU A 31 -3.12 11.34 -0.06
N PHE A 32 -2.32 10.65 -0.87
CA PHE A 32 -2.17 9.21 -0.79
C PHE A 32 -0.96 8.76 0.03
N ALA A 33 0.05 9.63 0.21
CA ALA A 33 1.22 9.31 1.02
C ALA A 33 0.90 8.75 2.42
N PRO A 34 0.04 9.38 3.26
CA PRO A 34 -0.30 8.82 4.58
C PRO A 34 -1.11 7.52 4.49
N ILE A 35 -1.93 7.34 3.46
CA ILE A 35 -2.67 6.09 3.21
C ILE A 35 -1.66 4.97 2.91
N TYR A 36 -0.68 5.24 2.05
CA TYR A 36 0.37 4.29 1.71
C TYR A 36 1.17 3.86 2.94
N GLU A 37 1.54 4.77 3.84
CA GLU A 37 2.25 4.43 5.09
C GLU A 37 1.46 3.46 5.98
N VAL A 38 0.14 3.62 6.07
CA VAL A 38 -0.73 2.69 6.79
C VAL A 38 -0.81 1.33 6.09
N LEU A 39 -1.11 1.32 4.79
CA LEU A 39 -1.31 0.09 4.01
C LEU A 39 -0.01 -0.72 3.85
N THR A 40 1.14 -0.08 3.94
CA THR A 40 2.45 -0.75 3.91
C THR A 40 3.00 -1.10 5.30
N HIS A 41 2.24 -0.84 6.36
CA HIS A 41 2.56 -1.32 7.69
C HIS A 41 2.43 -2.86 7.79
N PRO A 42 3.24 -3.59 8.59
CA PRO A 42 3.14 -5.04 8.75
C PRO A 42 1.75 -5.54 9.16
N ARG A 43 0.96 -4.77 9.90
CA ARG A 43 -0.43 -5.13 10.24
C ARG A 43 -1.28 -5.40 8.98
N CYS A 44 -1.07 -4.65 7.90
CA CYS A 44 -1.78 -4.81 6.63
C CYS A 44 -1.03 -5.78 5.69
N LEU A 45 0.27 -5.59 5.51
CA LEU A 45 1.07 -6.37 4.57
C LEU A 45 1.25 -7.84 4.95
N ASN A 46 0.99 -8.21 6.21
CA ASN A 46 0.99 -9.62 6.60
C ASN A 46 -0.14 -10.42 5.94
N CYS A 47 -1.25 -9.76 5.59
CA CYS A 47 -2.37 -10.33 4.84
C CYS A 47 -2.35 -9.95 3.34
N HIS A 48 -1.81 -8.78 3.00
CA HIS A 48 -1.62 -8.28 1.63
C HIS A 48 -0.24 -8.66 1.05
N THR A 49 0.11 -9.93 1.19
CA THR A 49 1.37 -10.52 0.73
C THR A 49 1.32 -10.95 -0.74
N GLU A 50 2.45 -10.88 -1.44
CA GLU A 50 2.61 -11.42 -2.81
C GLU A 50 2.87 -12.93 -2.84
N THR A 51 3.04 -13.54 -1.68
CA THR A 51 3.36 -14.98 -1.54
C THR A 51 2.10 -15.84 -1.38
N GLU A 52 2.30 -17.16 -1.48
CA GLU A 52 1.30 -18.19 -1.20
C GLU A 52 1.11 -18.48 0.29
N PHE A 53 1.60 -17.62 1.21
CA PHE A 53 1.49 -17.84 2.65
C PHE A 53 1.38 -16.52 3.42
N PRO A 54 0.64 -16.48 4.55
CA PRO A 54 0.62 -15.31 5.42
C PRO A 54 2.00 -15.06 6.05
N ARG A 55 2.21 -13.79 6.43
CA ARG A 55 3.38 -13.38 7.21
C ARG A 55 2.97 -13.02 8.64
N GLN A 56 3.93 -12.98 9.55
CA GLN A 56 3.71 -12.78 10.98
C GLN A 56 4.76 -11.82 11.56
N GLY A 57 4.36 -11.04 12.55
CA GLY A 57 5.23 -10.04 13.20
C GLY A 57 5.57 -8.86 12.31
N ASP A 58 6.48 -8.02 12.76
CA ASP A 58 6.88 -6.80 12.06
C ASP A 58 8.05 -7.05 11.12
N GLU A 59 8.80 -8.12 11.41
CA GLU A 59 9.83 -8.73 10.59
C GLU A 59 9.24 -9.47 9.39
N ARG A 60 7.91 -9.59 9.33
CA ARG A 60 7.15 -10.16 8.21
C ARG A 60 7.65 -11.56 7.82
N ARG A 61 8.03 -12.36 8.82
CA ARG A 61 8.47 -13.75 8.64
C ARG A 61 7.30 -14.64 8.23
N ARG A 62 7.58 -15.80 7.65
CA ARG A 62 6.53 -16.78 7.33
C ARG A 62 5.78 -17.18 8.61
N HIS A 63 4.47 -17.31 8.50
CA HIS A 63 3.59 -17.78 9.57
C HIS A 63 4.08 -19.11 10.18
N ASP A 64 4.12 -19.20 11.51
CA ASP A 64 4.75 -20.32 12.24
C ASP A 64 4.19 -21.70 11.87
N GLN A 65 2.88 -21.78 11.74
CA GLN A 65 2.17 -23.03 11.41
C GLN A 65 2.29 -23.40 9.92
N LEU A 66 3.14 -22.70 9.16
CA LEU A 66 3.43 -22.96 7.74
C LEU A 66 2.17 -22.99 6.85
N ILE A 67 1.14 -22.23 7.24
CA ILE A 67 -0.11 -22.06 6.49
C ILE A 67 0.21 -21.65 5.04
N VAL A 68 -0.58 -22.17 4.11
CA VAL A 68 -0.59 -21.75 2.71
C VAL A 68 -1.95 -21.15 2.37
N ARG A 69 -1.99 -20.24 1.40
CA ARG A 69 -3.15 -19.42 1.00
C ARG A 69 -4.39 -20.23 0.65
N GLY A 70 -4.22 -21.28 -0.17
CA GLY A 70 -5.32 -22.05 -0.73
C GLY A 70 -6.16 -21.26 -1.75
N ASP A 71 -7.01 -21.95 -2.52
CA ASP A 71 -7.72 -21.33 -3.66
C ASP A 71 -8.74 -20.25 -3.26
N SER A 72 -9.11 -20.18 -1.98
CA SER A 72 -10.07 -19.22 -1.43
C SER A 72 -9.44 -18.18 -0.50
N ASP A 73 -8.11 -18.12 -0.41
CA ASP A 73 -7.39 -17.23 0.51
C ASP A 73 -7.60 -17.52 2.02
N HIS A 74 -8.32 -18.61 2.35
CA HIS A 74 -8.66 -19.03 3.72
C HIS A 74 -7.93 -20.30 4.19
N GLY A 75 -6.86 -20.71 3.53
CA GLY A 75 -6.08 -21.90 3.87
C GLY A 75 -6.28 -23.05 2.89
N ALA A 76 -5.39 -24.04 2.95
CA ALA A 76 -5.53 -25.28 2.18
C ALA A 76 -6.75 -26.08 2.64
N PRO A 77 -7.34 -26.95 1.79
CA PRO A 77 -8.47 -27.81 2.18
C PRO A 77 -8.23 -28.65 3.45
N THR A 78 -6.99 -29.00 3.73
CA THR A 78 -6.60 -29.81 4.91
C THR A 78 -6.33 -28.99 6.17
N LEU A 79 -6.14 -27.67 6.06
CA LEU A 79 -5.88 -26.77 7.18
C LEU A 79 -6.36 -25.35 6.84
N GLN A 80 -7.60 -25.06 7.22
CA GLN A 80 -8.23 -23.76 7.03
C GLN A 80 -7.84 -22.79 8.17
N CYS A 81 -7.80 -21.49 7.88
CA CYS A 81 -7.53 -20.43 8.85
C CYS A 81 -8.45 -20.51 10.09
N SER A 82 -9.73 -20.86 9.87
CA SER A 82 -10.76 -20.96 10.90
C SER A 82 -10.54 -22.09 11.91
N ALA A 83 -9.61 -23.01 11.65
CA ALA A 83 -9.21 -24.02 12.63
C ALA A 83 -8.53 -23.40 13.86
N CYS A 84 -7.93 -22.22 13.71
CA CYS A 84 -7.26 -21.48 14.78
C CYS A 84 -7.89 -20.10 15.00
N HIS A 85 -8.03 -19.31 13.93
CA HIS A 85 -8.55 -17.95 13.99
C HIS A 85 -10.06 -17.94 14.15
N GLN A 86 -10.55 -17.33 15.24
CA GLN A 86 -11.98 -17.21 15.55
C GLN A 86 -12.46 -15.76 15.33
N GLU A 87 -13.69 -15.46 15.73
CA GLU A 87 -14.27 -14.12 15.61
C GLU A 87 -13.59 -13.04 16.47
N GLN A 88 -12.79 -13.47 17.45
CA GLN A 88 -12.03 -12.60 18.34
C GLN A 88 -10.68 -13.26 18.68
N ASN A 89 -9.72 -12.46 19.14
CA ASN A 89 -8.46 -12.97 19.68
C ASN A 89 -8.70 -14.07 20.72
N SER A 90 -7.81 -15.06 20.76
CA SER A 90 -7.81 -16.09 21.80
C SER A 90 -7.66 -15.46 23.19
N PRO A 91 -8.09 -16.14 24.27
CA PRO A 91 -8.03 -15.58 25.63
C PRO A 91 -6.62 -15.20 26.11
N ASP A 92 -5.60 -15.90 25.63
CA ASP A 92 -4.18 -15.59 25.88
C ASP A 92 -3.63 -14.49 24.95
N GLY A 93 -4.40 -14.07 23.95
CA GLY A 93 -4.03 -13.03 23.00
C GLY A 93 -3.06 -13.48 21.91
N GLU A 94 -2.62 -14.74 21.91
CA GLU A 94 -1.58 -15.26 20.99
C GLU A 94 -2.11 -15.49 19.57
N VAL A 95 -3.32 -16.07 19.46
CA VAL A 95 -3.98 -16.30 18.18
C VAL A 95 -4.89 -15.11 17.88
N PRO A 96 -4.64 -14.37 16.80
CA PRO A 96 -5.51 -13.26 16.45
C PRO A 96 -6.86 -13.76 15.92
N GLY A 97 -7.89 -12.94 16.03
CA GLY A 97 -9.21 -13.30 15.51
C GLY A 97 -10.08 -12.09 15.20
N ALA A 98 -10.84 -12.23 14.11
CA ALA A 98 -11.84 -11.32 13.61
C ALA A 98 -12.79 -12.12 12.69
N PRO A 99 -14.00 -11.63 12.42
CA PRO A 99 -14.87 -12.19 11.39
C PRO A 99 -14.13 -12.36 10.05
N HIS A 100 -14.52 -13.38 9.27
CA HIS A 100 -14.02 -13.66 7.91
C HIS A 100 -12.49 -13.64 7.74
N TRP A 101 -11.76 -14.10 8.77
CA TRP A 101 -10.29 -14.16 8.76
C TRP A 101 -9.71 -14.85 7.52
N GLY A 102 -8.86 -14.15 6.77
CA GLY A 102 -8.27 -14.65 5.54
C GLY A 102 -7.20 -13.71 4.99
N LEU A 103 -6.52 -14.16 3.92
CA LEU A 103 -5.62 -13.33 3.15
C LEU A 103 -6.40 -12.43 2.19
N ALA A 104 -5.82 -11.29 1.83
CA ALA A 104 -6.30 -10.55 0.69
C ALA A 104 -5.94 -11.32 -0.59
N PRO A 105 -6.81 -11.36 -1.62
CA PRO A 105 -6.49 -12.01 -2.90
C PRO A 105 -5.18 -11.48 -3.48
N LEU A 106 -4.47 -12.30 -4.27
CA LEU A 106 -3.17 -11.93 -4.88
C LEU A 106 -3.23 -10.64 -5.72
N SER A 107 -4.38 -10.32 -6.30
CA SER A 107 -4.59 -9.05 -7.02
C SER A 107 -4.46 -7.81 -6.12
N MET A 108 -4.59 -7.98 -4.80
CA MET A 108 -4.45 -6.96 -3.77
C MET A 108 -3.14 -7.08 -2.99
N ALA A 109 -2.15 -7.85 -3.48
CA ALA A 109 -0.82 -7.84 -2.89
C ALA A 109 -0.19 -6.45 -3.02
N TRP A 110 0.29 -5.89 -1.91
CA TRP A 110 0.92 -4.56 -1.88
C TRP A 110 2.41 -4.60 -1.53
N GLU A 111 2.91 -5.76 -1.12
CA GLU A 111 4.32 -5.99 -0.87
C GLU A 111 5.18 -5.59 -2.09
N ASN A 112 6.30 -4.92 -1.82
CA ASN A 112 7.26 -4.45 -2.83
C ASN A 112 6.72 -3.47 -3.88
N LYS A 113 5.49 -2.97 -3.74
CA LYS A 113 4.91 -1.94 -4.62
C LYS A 113 5.23 -0.54 -4.11
N SER A 114 5.51 0.37 -5.03
CA SER A 114 5.58 1.81 -4.77
C SER A 114 4.21 2.40 -4.44
N ALA A 115 4.19 3.62 -3.90
CA ALA A 115 2.95 4.33 -3.59
C ALA A 115 2.03 4.51 -4.82
N VAL A 116 2.58 4.81 -6.00
CA VAL A 116 1.80 4.96 -7.23
C VAL A 116 1.17 3.62 -7.64
N GLU A 117 1.91 2.52 -7.49
CA GLU A 117 1.42 1.18 -7.82
C GLU A 117 0.31 0.73 -6.86
N VAL A 118 0.48 0.91 -5.54
CA VAL A 118 -0.60 0.60 -4.57
C VAL A 118 -1.83 1.47 -4.83
N CYS A 119 -1.65 2.77 -5.09
CA CYS A 119 -2.76 3.67 -5.43
C CYS A 119 -3.50 3.19 -6.68
N THR A 120 -2.77 2.74 -7.71
CA THR A 120 -3.36 2.21 -8.95
C THR A 120 -4.16 0.94 -8.68
N VAL A 121 -3.59 0.00 -7.92
CA VAL A 121 -4.28 -1.26 -7.50
C VAL A 121 -5.59 -0.95 -6.77
N LEU A 122 -5.58 -0.01 -5.82
CA LEU A 122 -6.76 0.36 -5.04
C LEU A 122 -7.86 0.99 -5.88
N LYS A 123 -7.53 1.65 -7.00
CA LYS A 123 -8.50 2.28 -7.90
C LYS A 123 -9.01 1.33 -8.97
N ASP A 124 -8.23 0.30 -9.31
CA ASP A 124 -8.62 -0.68 -10.31
C ASP A 124 -9.63 -1.67 -9.73
N LYS A 125 -10.88 -1.55 -10.16
CA LYS A 125 -11.99 -2.43 -9.76
C LYS A 125 -11.73 -3.90 -10.06
N SER A 126 -10.92 -4.20 -11.08
CA SER A 126 -10.54 -5.58 -11.41
C SER A 126 -9.53 -6.18 -10.42
N MET A 127 -8.83 -5.33 -9.65
CA MET A 127 -7.79 -5.75 -8.72
C MET A 127 -8.21 -5.65 -7.25
N ASN A 128 -9.13 -4.75 -6.90
CA ASN A 128 -9.54 -4.45 -5.52
C ASN A 128 -10.85 -5.14 -5.05
N GLY A 129 -11.32 -6.15 -5.80
CA GLY A 129 -12.56 -6.86 -5.49
C GLY A 129 -13.81 -6.05 -5.86
N GLY A 130 -13.76 -5.30 -6.97
CA GLY A 130 -14.90 -4.61 -7.56
C GLY A 130 -15.32 -3.30 -6.88
N LYS A 131 -14.53 -2.78 -5.95
CA LYS A 131 -14.87 -1.60 -5.14
C LYS A 131 -14.57 -0.31 -5.89
N ASP A 132 -15.53 0.63 -5.94
CA ASP A 132 -15.19 2.02 -6.23
C ASP A 132 -14.59 2.72 -5.00
N LEU A 133 -14.21 3.98 -5.15
CA LEU A 133 -13.60 4.76 -4.07
C LEU A 133 -14.48 4.84 -2.82
N GLN A 134 -15.79 4.97 -2.97
CA GLN A 134 -16.70 5.08 -1.82
C GLN A 134 -16.88 3.72 -1.13
N ALA A 135 -16.98 2.64 -1.89
CA ALA A 135 -17.01 1.29 -1.36
C ALA A 135 -15.68 0.91 -0.68
N LEU A 136 -14.54 1.39 -1.20
CA LEU A 136 -13.23 1.19 -0.60
C LEU A 136 -13.12 1.92 0.74
N LEU A 137 -13.55 3.19 0.79
CA LEU A 137 -13.64 3.95 2.04
C LEU A 137 -14.52 3.22 3.06
N SER A 138 -15.72 2.80 2.67
CA SER A 138 -16.62 2.07 3.56
C SER A 138 -15.98 0.77 4.07
N HIS A 139 -15.35 -0.01 3.20
CA HIS A 139 -14.64 -1.21 3.59
C HIS A 139 -13.54 -0.92 4.63
N MET A 140 -12.69 0.08 4.39
CA MET A 140 -11.61 0.42 5.33
C MET A 140 -12.12 1.07 6.63
N GLU A 141 -13.29 1.68 6.61
CA GLU A 141 -13.92 2.32 7.78
C GLU A 141 -14.62 1.32 8.70
N VAL A 142 -15.27 0.28 8.17
CA VAL A 142 -16.16 -0.57 8.98
C VAL A 142 -15.86 -2.07 8.96
N ASP A 143 -14.99 -2.56 8.08
CA ASP A 143 -14.73 -4.00 7.99
C ASP A 143 -14.03 -4.50 9.27
N PRO A 144 -14.60 -5.49 9.98
CA PRO A 144 -14.03 -6.01 11.22
C PRO A 144 -12.58 -6.50 11.12
N LEU A 145 -12.18 -7.08 9.98
CA LEU A 145 -10.81 -7.56 9.80
C LEU A 145 -9.84 -6.39 9.58
N VAL A 146 -10.29 -5.32 8.92
CA VAL A 146 -9.51 -4.07 8.84
C VAL A 146 -9.39 -3.41 10.21
N LEU A 147 -10.50 -3.31 10.95
CA LEU A 147 -10.52 -2.73 12.30
C LEU A 147 -9.60 -3.48 13.27
N TRP A 148 -9.51 -4.81 13.16
CA TRP A 148 -8.55 -5.60 13.92
C TRP A 148 -7.10 -5.12 13.74
N GLY A 149 -6.73 -4.66 12.53
CA GLY A 149 -5.40 -4.11 12.26
C GLY A 149 -5.04 -2.88 13.12
N PHE A 150 -6.04 -2.17 13.64
CA PHE A 150 -5.88 -1.00 14.51
C PHE A 150 -6.17 -1.29 15.99
N ALA A 151 -6.78 -2.44 16.29
CA ALA A 151 -7.01 -2.93 17.65
C ALA A 151 -6.60 -4.42 17.78
N PRO A 152 -5.33 -4.77 17.51
CA PRO A 152 -4.91 -6.17 17.35
C PRO A 152 -4.74 -6.91 18.69
N GLY A 153 -4.84 -6.20 19.83
CA GLY A 153 -4.64 -6.73 21.17
C GLY A 153 -3.19 -7.11 21.48
N GLY A 154 -2.90 -7.28 22.78
CA GLY A 154 -1.54 -7.51 23.28
C GLY A 154 -0.62 -6.32 22.98
N ASP A 155 0.67 -6.61 22.82
CA ASP A 155 1.72 -5.60 22.57
C ASP A 155 2.07 -5.47 21.07
N ARG A 156 1.15 -5.86 20.17
CA ARG A 156 1.37 -5.76 18.72
C ARG A 156 1.43 -4.30 18.30
N THR A 157 2.39 -3.97 17.42
CA THR A 157 2.55 -2.62 16.89
C THR A 157 1.34 -2.19 16.07
N LEU A 158 1.01 -0.90 16.18
CA LEU A 158 -0.10 -0.26 15.47
C LEU A 158 0.40 0.44 14.21
N PRO A 159 -0.45 0.61 13.18
CA PRO A 159 -0.14 1.48 12.06
C PRO A 159 0.24 2.91 12.51
N PRO A 160 0.95 3.68 11.67
CA PRO A 160 1.44 5.02 12.03
C PRO A 160 0.32 6.05 12.29
N LEU A 161 -0.90 5.77 11.81
CA LEU A 161 -2.10 6.53 12.12
C LEU A 161 -3.07 5.64 12.89
N ASP A 162 -3.81 6.22 13.84
CA ASP A 162 -4.97 5.53 14.40
C ASP A 162 -6.11 5.41 13.37
N HIS A 163 -7.10 4.55 13.65
CA HIS A 163 -8.17 4.27 12.69
C HIS A 163 -8.99 5.53 12.33
N PRO A 164 -9.42 6.38 13.29
CA PRO A 164 -10.08 7.65 12.96
C PRO A 164 -9.26 8.55 12.03
N GLN A 165 -7.97 8.74 12.30
CA GLN A 165 -7.07 9.52 11.44
C GLN A 165 -6.93 8.89 10.04
N PHE A 166 -6.81 7.56 9.97
CA PHE A 166 -6.74 6.85 8.71
C PHE A 166 -8.02 7.05 7.87
N VAL A 167 -9.19 7.00 8.51
CA VAL A 167 -10.47 7.27 7.84
C VAL A 167 -10.58 8.72 7.39
N GLU A 168 -10.06 9.69 8.14
CA GLU A 168 -10.02 11.10 7.73
C GLU A 168 -9.19 11.31 6.46
N VAL A 169 -7.97 10.74 6.39
CA VAL A 169 -7.13 10.87 5.19
C VAL A 169 -7.71 10.11 3.99
N LEU A 170 -8.35 8.95 4.21
CA LEU A 170 -9.10 8.23 3.17
C LEU A 170 -10.25 9.08 2.62
N LYS A 171 -11.05 9.70 3.50
CA LYS A 171 -12.14 10.61 3.09
C LYS A 171 -11.62 11.77 2.25
N ALA A 172 -10.50 12.39 2.66
CA ALA A 172 -9.89 13.47 1.89
C ALA A 172 -9.43 13.01 0.49
N TRP A 173 -8.77 11.86 0.41
CA TRP A 173 -8.32 11.27 -0.86
C TRP A 173 -9.49 10.89 -1.78
N VAL A 174 -10.52 10.22 -1.24
CA VAL A 174 -11.73 9.83 -2.00
C VAL A 174 -12.49 11.06 -2.52
N ASN A 175 -12.69 12.08 -1.69
CA ASN A 175 -13.36 13.32 -2.08
C ASN A 175 -12.60 14.07 -3.18
N ALA A 176 -11.28 13.90 -3.27
CA ALA A 176 -10.44 14.45 -4.32
C ALA A 176 -10.40 13.58 -5.61
N GLY A 177 -11.18 12.50 -5.68
CA GLY A 177 -11.21 11.60 -6.85
C GLY A 177 -10.09 10.54 -6.84
N GLY A 178 -9.48 10.30 -5.69
CA GLY A 178 -8.43 9.32 -5.48
C GLY A 178 -7.16 9.58 -6.31
N PRO A 179 -6.51 10.75 -6.20
CA PRO A 179 -5.29 11.02 -6.96
C PRO A 179 -4.13 10.10 -6.54
N CYS A 180 -3.42 9.58 -7.55
CA CYS A 180 -2.07 9.04 -7.43
C CYS A 180 -1.12 10.13 -7.95
#